data_AF-K9UVN5-F1
#
_entry.id   AF-K9UVN5-F1
#
_cell.length_a   1.000
_cell.length_b   1.000
_cell.length_c   1.000
_cell.angle_alpha   90.00
_cell.angle_beta   90.00
_cell.angle_gamma   90.00
#
_symmetry.space_group_name_H-M   'P 1'
#
loop_
_entity.id
_entity.type
_entity.pdbx_description
1 polymer ?
#
loop_
_entity_poly.entity_id
_entity_poly.type
_entity_poly.pdbx_seq_one_letter_code
_entity_poly.pdbx_strand_id
1 'polypeptide(L)'
;MNPNFNFFQQWYPLSPVEDLEKDRPIPVKVLGINLVIWKPLSSETFQVFLDECPHRLAPLSEGRIDDQTGNLMCSYHGWQFDSQGSCTHIPQAEKAEIIAKNQDNFCVTSFPVREEQDLLWVWLDLNSVDIAATTKLPLSPLVDASKGFVWSSFVRDLEYDWQTLVENVADPSHVPFAHHGVQGNRDKAKPILMQVKDSQADIIEVETVGNFSVPTKITFEPPCRLEYAIQFGGEDKQMGLVTYCIPISPGKSRLVAQFPRNFAKRAHKLTPRWWDHINNRNLVIDGDMILLRQQEQLLQQHQRTESWKTAYKLPTGADRLVIEYRNWFDRYCGGKLPWEKVGLNGEIPQTTQSRQETLDRYTQHTQHCSSCRGALKNIQNIQKFLLGYFTISVAVVGLLPDAIRLPVGLPLILLALLCLGGYVGLKFWLEPKFYFVDYVHSEK
;
A
#
# COMPACT_ATOMS: atom_id res chain seq x y z
N MET A 1 15.97 18.42 -24.97
CA MET A 1 16.68 18.06 -23.73
C MET A 1 16.49 16.57 -23.56
N ASN A 2 17.56 15.80 -23.34
CA ASN A 2 17.41 14.36 -23.11
C ASN A 2 16.71 14.15 -21.75
N PRO A 3 15.68 13.29 -21.69
CA PRO A 3 15.14 12.87 -20.40
C PRO A 3 16.23 12.13 -19.62
N ASN A 4 16.58 12.65 -18.44
CA ASN A 4 17.71 12.18 -17.63
C ASN A 4 17.27 11.44 -16.36
N PHE A 5 15.97 11.41 -16.04
CA PHE A 5 15.51 10.74 -14.83
C PHE A 5 15.49 9.22 -15.01
N ASN A 6 16.22 8.49 -14.17
CA ASN A 6 16.27 7.04 -14.20
C ASN A 6 15.45 6.46 -13.06
N PHE A 7 14.27 5.91 -13.38
CA PHE A 7 13.38 5.29 -12.40
C PHE A 7 13.97 4.03 -11.75
N PHE A 8 14.90 3.31 -12.39
CA PHE A 8 15.47 2.08 -11.80
C PHE A 8 16.59 2.39 -10.79
N GLN A 9 17.19 3.59 -10.88
CA GLN A 9 18.20 4.07 -9.95
C GLN A 9 17.58 4.91 -8.84
N GLN A 10 16.51 4.39 -8.24
CA GLN A 10 15.75 5.02 -7.15
C GLN A 10 15.39 3.98 -6.10
N TRP A 11 15.22 4.44 -4.86
CA TRP A 11 14.70 3.62 -3.78
C TRP A 11 13.16 3.67 -3.75
N TYR A 12 12.52 2.49 -3.71
CA TYR A 12 11.07 2.36 -3.57
C TYR A 12 10.71 1.63 -2.28
N PRO A 13 9.76 2.15 -1.47
CA PRO A 13 9.26 1.41 -0.32
C PRO A 13 8.26 0.36 -0.79
N LEU A 14 8.43 -0.89 -0.36
CA LEU A 14 7.58 -2.01 -0.77
C LEU A 14 6.36 -2.18 0.15
N SER A 15 6.62 -2.13 1.47
CA SER A 15 5.64 -2.39 2.53
C SER A 15 6.18 -1.92 3.88
N PRO A 16 5.30 -1.57 4.84
CA PRO A 16 5.65 -1.51 6.26
C PRO A 16 6.19 -2.85 6.74
N VAL A 17 7.26 -2.82 7.52
CA VAL A 17 7.89 -4.02 8.07
C VAL A 17 6.93 -4.77 9.00
N GLU A 18 6.05 -4.05 9.71
CA GLU A 18 5.00 -4.61 10.58
C GLU A 18 3.93 -5.43 9.83
N ASP A 19 3.85 -5.28 8.50
CA ASP A 19 2.90 -5.98 7.64
C ASP A 19 3.48 -7.24 7.00
N LEU A 20 4.81 -7.38 7.01
CA LEU A 20 5.51 -8.49 6.40
C LEU A 20 5.49 -9.74 7.29
N GLU A 21 5.02 -10.84 6.71
CA GLU A 21 5.05 -12.16 7.33
C GLU A 21 6.45 -12.78 7.24
N LYS A 22 6.90 -13.35 8.36
CA LYS A 22 8.26 -13.88 8.50
C LYS A 22 8.38 -15.35 8.12
N ASP A 23 7.25 -16.05 8.03
CA ASP A 23 7.13 -17.50 7.86
C ASP A 23 6.75 -17.90 6.43
N ARG A 24 6.54 -16.94 5.53
CA ARG A 24 6.25 -17.21 4.12
C ARG A 24 6.82 -16.16 3.17
N PRO A 25 7.14 -16.53 1.92
CA PRO A 25 7.44 -15.57 0.87
C PRO A 25 6.21 -14.73 0.51
N ILE A 26 6.42 -13.48 0.08
CA ILE A 26 5.37 -12.51 -0.22
C ILE A 26 5.61 -11.93 -1.62
N PRO A 27 4.67 -12.10 -2.57
CA PRO A 27 4.79 -11.50 -3.89
C PRO A 27 4.60 -9.98 -3.82
N VAL A 28 5.41 -9.24 -4.55
CA VAL A 28 5.27 -7.80 -4.75
C VAL A 28 5.69 -7.41 -6.17
N LYS A 29 5.15 -6.31 -6.69
CA LYS A 29 5.50 -5.81 -8.02
C LYS A 29 5.78 -4.32 -7.97
N VAL A 30 6.87 -3.91 -8.61
CA VAL A 30 7.26 -2.49 -8.79
C VAL A 30 7.85 -2.32 -10.18
N LEU A 31 7.48 -1.26 -10.88
CA LEU A 31 7.92 -0.96 -12.25
C LEU A 31 7.76 -2.16 -13.21
N GLY A 32 6.70 -2.96 -13.04
CA GLY A 32 6.43 -4.15 -13.86
C GLY A 32 7.25 -5.39 -13.49
N ILE A 33 8.22 -5.28 -12.58
CA ILE A 33 9.09 -6.39 -12.14
C ILE A 33 8.40 -7.15 -11.00
N ASN A 34 8.21 -8.46 -11.18
CA ASN A 34 7.72 -9.34 -10.10
C ASN A 34 8.88 -9.66 -9.15
N LEU A 35 8.67 -9.43 -7.87
CA LEU A 35 9.63 -9.63 -6.81
C LEU A 35 9.02 -10.49 -5.70
N VAL A 36 9.88 -11.15 -4.93
CA VAL A 36 9.51 -11.90 -3.73
C VAL A 36 10.23 -11.33 -2.52
N ILE A 37 9.46 -10.89 -1.53
CA ILE A 37 9.97 -10.54 -0.20
C ILE A 37 9.98 -11.81 0.65
N TRP A 38 11.07 -12.09 1.34
CA TRP A 38 11.12 -13.22 2.26
C TRP A 38 12.09 -12.94 3.41
N LYS A 39 11.99 -13.72 4.48
CA LYS A 39 12.76 -13.55 5.71
C LYS A 39 13.71 -14.73 5.92
N PRO A 40 15.01 -14.61 5.59
CA PRO A 40 15.97 -15.67 5.92
C PRO A 40 16.11 -15.82 7.43
N LEU A 41 16.27 -17.05 7.92
CA LEU A 41 16.61 -17.28 9.33
C LEU A 41 18.00 -16.76 9.70
N SER A 42 18.89 -16.66 8.72
CA SER A 42 20.27 -16.16 8.86
C SER A 42 20.39 -14.64 8.92
N SER A 43 19.30 -13.89 8.71
CA SER A 43 19.32 -12.44 8.51
C SER A 43 18.37 -11.72 9.46
N GLU A 44 18.82 -10.58 10.01
CA GLU A 44 17.97 -9.67 10.81
C GLU A 44 17.05 -8.80 9.95
N THR A 45 17.32 -8.66 8.65
CA THR A 45 16.46 -7.96 7.67
C THR A 45 15.77 -8.93 6.68
N PHE A 46 14.71 -8.48 6.02
CA PHE A 46 14.12 -9.18 4.87
C PHE A 46 15.04 -9.12 3.64
N GLN A 47 14.85 -10.06 2.71
CA GLN A 47 15.52 -10.09 1.41
C GLN A 47 14.48 -9.96 0.29
N VAL A 48 14.89 -9.39 -0.84
CA VAL A 48 14.04 -9.19 -2.02
C VAL A 48 14.71 -9.78 -3.24
N PHE A 49 14.13 -10.82 -3.81
CA PHE A 49 14.61 -11.46 -5.03
C PHE A 49 13.66 -11.21 -6.20
N LEU A 50 14.15 -11.42 -7.41
CA LEU A 50 13.28 -11.60 -8.58
C LEU A 50 12.38 -12.80 -8.31
N ASP A 51 11.08 -12.68 -8.60
CA ASP A 51 10.12 -13.76 -8.34
C ASP A 51 10.17 -14.86 -9.42
N GLU A 52 11.35 -15.42 -9.63
CA GLU A 52 11.63 -16.34 -10.72
C GLU A 52 12.73 -17.31 -10.32
N CYS A 53 12.41 -18.60 -10.30
CA CYS A 53 13.39 -19.66 -10.06
C CYS A 53 14.23 -19.90 -11.33
N PRO A 54 15.59 -19.85 -11.26
CA PRO A 54 16.45 -20.01 -12.44
C PRO A 54 16.36 -21.40 -13.09
N HIS A 55 15.78 -22.39 -12.40
CA HIS A 55 15.61 -23.73 -12.95
C HIS A 55 14.58 -23.76 -14.10
N ARG A 56 13.36 -23.28 -13.86
CA ARG A 56 12.22 -23.35 -14.80
C ARG A 56 11.22 -22.21 -14.66
N LEU A 57 11.67 -21.05 -14.15
CA LEU A 57 10.91 -19.81 -14.05
C LEU A 57 9.65 -19.89 -13.16
N ALA A 58 9.58 -20.88 -12.27
CA ALA A 58 8.49 -20.96 -11.30
C ALA A 58 8.59 -19.79 -10.31
N PRO A 59 7.46 -19.17 -9.91
CA PRO A 59 7.46 -18.10 -8.93
C PRO A 59 7.97 -18.63 -7.59
N LEU A 60 8.93 -17.90 -7.02
CA LEU A 60 9.50 -18.21 -5.71
C LEU A 60 8.57 -17.76 -4.57
N SER A 61 7.69 -16.81 -4.84
CA SER A 61 6.64 -16.33 -3.94
C SER A 61 5.62 -17.42 -3.56
N GLU A 62 5.40 -18.38 -4.46
CA GLU A 62 4.61 -19.60 -4.19
C GLU A 62 5.39 -20.65 -3.38
N GLY A 63 6.66 -20.38 -3.09
CA GLY A 63 7.58 -21.23 -2.33
C GLY A 63 7.31 -21.30 -0.83
N ARG A 64 8.35 -21.61 -0.08
CA ARG A 64 8.33 -21.67 1.40
C ARG A 64 9.71 -21.37 1.95
N ILE A 65 9.77 -20.98 3.23
CA ILE A 65 11.04 -20.91 3.96
C ILE A 65 11.27 -22.31 4.52
N ASP A 66 12.43 -22.91 4.23
CA ASP A 66 12.77 -24.24 4.74
C ASP A 66 13.04 -24.18 6.25
N ASP A 67 12.36 -24.99 7.04
CA ASP A 67 12.46 -24.96 8.51
C ASP A 67 13.84 -25.41 9.04
N GLN A 68 14.62 -26.15 8.24
CA GLN A 68 15.91 -26.69 8.67
C GLN A 68 17.05 -25.76 8.30
N THR A 69 17.06 -25.24 7.07
CA THR A 69 18.14 -24.39 6.55
C THR A 69 17.83 -22.91 6.69
N GLY A 70 16.55 -22.53 6.76
CA GLY A 70 16.10 -21.15 6.75
C GLY A 70 16.20 -20.47 5.38
N ASN A 71 16.42 -21.25 4.31
CA ASN A 71 16.55 -20.77 2.94
C ASN A 71 15.20 -20.66 2.23
N LEU A 72 15.14 -19.85 1.18
CA LEU A 72 13.98 -19.80 0.30
C LEU A 72 13.95 -21.05 -0.59
N MET A 73 12.90 -21.87 -0.44
CA MET A 73 12.70 -23.08 -1.22
C MET A 73 11.65 -22.87 -2.30
N CYS A 74 12.03 -23.12 -3.57
CA CYS A 74 11.12 -23.13 -4.69
C CYS A 74 10.09 -24.26 -4.56
N SER A 75 8.80 -23.93 -4.74
CA SER A 75 7.70 -24.90 -4.62
C SER A 75 7.69 -26.00 -5.68
N TYR A 76 8.37 -25.79 -6.81
CA TYR A 76 8.30 -26.74 -7.91
C TYR A 76 9.21 -27.96 -7.71
N HIS A 77 10.52 -27.74 -7.50
CA HIS A 77 11.50 -28.84 -7.42
C HIS A 77 12.35 -28.82 -6.15
N GLY A 78 12.04 -27.93 -5.18
CA GLY A 78 12.73 -27.89 -3.89
C GLY A 78 14.14 -27.31 -3.94
N TRP A 79 14.51 -26.59 -5.01
CA TRP A 79 15.77 -25.84 -5.03
C TRP A 79 15.74 -24.77 -3.94
N GLN A 80 16.80 -24.70 -3.15
CA GLN A 80 16.93 -23.75 -2.05
C GLN A 80 17.96 -22.67 -2.36
N PHE A 81 17.67 -21.44 -1.96
CA PHE A 81 18.50 -20.27 -2.15
C PHE A 81 18.74 -19.55 -0.82
N ASP A 82 20.00 -19.22 -0.52
CA ASP A 82 20.35 -18.47 0.68
C ASP A 82 20.01 -16.97 0.55
N SER A 83 20.33 -16.18 1.59
CA SER A 83 20.06 -14.75 1.62
C SER A 83 20.79 -13.93 0.54
N GLN A 84 21.87 -14.47 -0.03
CA GLN A 84 22.61 -13.83 -1.13
C GLN A 84 22.08 -14.26 -2.50
N GLY A 85 21.11 -15.19 -2.52
CA GLY A 85 20.55 -15.76 -3.74
C GLY A 85 21.35 -16.94 -4.30
N SER A 86 22.40 -17.40 -3.62
CA SER A 86 23.16 -18.58 -4.07
C SER A 86 22.32 -19.84 -3.87
N CYS A 87 22.29 -20.71 -4.89
CA CYS A 87 21.66 -22.03 -4.72
C CYS A 87 22.51 -22.88 -3.78
N THR A 88 21.91 -23.33 -2.68
CA THR A 88 22.58 -24.11 -1.64
C THR A 88 22.19 -25.58 -1.66
N HIS A 89 21.02 -25.91 -2.21
CA HIS A 89 20.52 -27.27 -2.22
C HIS A 89 19.65 -27.56 -3.45
N ILE A 90 19.94 -28.68 -4.12
CA ILE A 90 19.15 -29.23 -5.23
C ILE A 90 18.87 -30.70 -4.87
N PRO A 91 17.63 -31.06 -4.50
CA PRO A 91 17.33 -32.43 -4.05
C PRO A 91 17.61 -33.50 -5.11
N GLN A 92 17.57 -33.14 -6.39
CA GLN A 92 17.78 -34.05 -7.52
C GLN A 92 19.24 -34.11 -8.00
N ALA A 93 20.16 -33.37 -7.38
CA ALA A 93 21.57 -33.41 -7.77
C ALA A 93 22.20 -34.74 -7.37
N GLU A 94 22.74 -35.48 -8.34
CA GLU A 94 23.41 -36.77 -8.09
C GLU A 94 24.66 -36.62 -7.20
N LYS A 95 25.28 -35.44 -7.22
CA LYS A 95 26.48 -35.11 -6.44
C LYS A 95 26.46 -33.64 -6.03
N ALA A 96 26.93 -33.35 -4.82
CA ALA A 96 26.95 -31.99 -4.27
C ALA A 96 27.84 -31.03 -5.07
N GLU A 97 28.89 -31.53 -5.74
CA GLU A 97 29.82 -30.72 -6.52
C GLU A 97 29.17 -30.08 -7.76
N ILE A 98 28.00 -30.58 -8.21
CA ILE A 98 27.25 -29.95 -9.30
C ILE A 98 26.86 -28.51 -8.91
N ILE A 99 26.43 -28.32 -7.66
CA ILE A 99 26.03 -27.01 -7.12
C ILE A 99 27.28 -26.13 -6.99
N ALA A 100 28.32 -26.61 -6.31
CA ALA A 100 29.54 -25.84 -6.07
C ALA A 100 30.25 -25.40 -7.36
N LYS A 101 30.24 -26.23 -8.42
CA LYS A 101 30.87 -25.90 -9.71
C LYS A 101 30.06 -24.92 -10.56
N ASN A 102 28.77 -24.76 -10.29
CA ASN A 102 27.86 -23.94 -11.08
C ASN A 102 27.16 -22.87 -10.24
N GLN A 103 27.76 -22.50 -9.11
CA GLN A 103 27.13 -21.60 -8.14
C GLN A 103 26.65 -20.31 -8.81
N ASP A 104 27.49 -19.70 -9.64
CA ASP A 104 27.17 -18.45 -10.36
C ASP A 104 26.00 -18.59 -11.34
N ASN A 105 25.77 -19.79 -11.90
CA ASN A 105 24.69 -20.04 -12.87
C ASN A 105 23.38 -20.44 -12.21
N PHE A 106 23.42 -20.87 -10.94
CA PHE A 106 22.24 -21.32 -10.20
C PHE A 106 21.74 -20.26 -9.22
N CYS A 107 22.25 -19.04 -9.27
CA CYS A 107 21.79 -17.96 -8.42
C CYS A 107 20.40 -17.43 -8.82
N VAL A 108 19.61 -17.08 -7.82
CA VAL A 108 18.47 -16.17 -8.01
C VAL A 108 18.96 -14.73 -7.98
N THR A 109 18.30 -13.88 -8.74
CA THR A 109 18.60 -12.46 -8.80
C THR A 109 18.18 -11.77 -7.49
N SER A 110 19.14 -11.25 -6.73
CA SER A 110 18.92 -10.54 -5.46
C SER A 110 19.05 -9.02 -5.62
N PHE A 111 18.10 -8.27 -5.04
CA PHE A 111 18.08 -6.81 -5.11
C PHE A 111 18.59 -6.17 -3.81
N PRO A 112 19.31 -5.03 -3.87
CA PRO A 112 19.66 -4.28 -2.67
C PRO A 112 18.42 -3.84 -1.90
N VAL A 113 18.46 -4.04 -0.58
CA VAL A 113 17.37 -3.71 0.35
C VAL A 113 17.86 -2.85 1.50
N ARG A 114 16.95 -2.04 2.04
CA ARG A 114 17.17 -1.29 3.29
C ARG A 114 15.89 -1.30 4.12
N GLU A 115 16.01 -1.44 5.44
CA GLU A 115 14.92 -1.20 6.38
C GLU A 115 15.16 0.15 7.06
N GLU A 116 14.23 1.09 6.90
CA GLU A 116 14.36 2.43 7.46
C GLU A 116 12.97 3.08 7.58
N GLN A 117 12.76 3.84 8.66
CA GLN A 117 11.44 4.44 8.98
C GLN A 117 10.27 3.45 8.93
N ASP A 118 10.48 2.24 9.46
CA ASP A 118 9.51 1.12 9.48
C ASP A 118 9.06 0.62 8.10
N LEU A 119 9.76 0.97 7.03
CA LEU A 119 9.49 0.52 5.66
C LEU A 119 10.65 -0.37 5.15
N LEU A 120 10.31 -1.40 4.38
CA LEU A 120 11.28 -2.15 3.58
C LEU A 120 11.42 -1.48 2.21
N TRP A 121 12.64 -1.12 1.83
CA TRP A 121 12.98 -0.45 0.58
C TRP A 121 13.75 -1.36 -0.37
N VAL A 122 13.55 -1.17 -1.67
CA VAL A 122 14.27 -1.89 -2.72
C VAL A 122 14.87 -0.93 -3.75
N TRP A 123 16.05 -1.29 -4.26
CA TRP A 123 16.70 -0.69 -5.42
C TRP A 123 16.63 -1.64 -6.61
N LEU A 124 16.16 -1.18 -7.77
CA LEU A 124 15.82 -2.07 -8.89
C LEU A 124 16.91 -2.20 -9.96
N ASP A 125 17.93 -1.35 -9.95
CA ASP A 125 19.05 -1.43 -10.90
C ASP A 125 20.25 -2.17 -10.32
N LEU A 126 20.41 -3.44 -10.71
CA LEU A 126 21.48 -4.32 -10.27
C LEU A 126 22.86 -3.94 -10.82
N ASN A 127 22.91 -3.12 -11.87
CA ASN A 127 24.18 -2.65 -12.42
C ASN A 127 24.75 -1.44 -11.67
N SER A 128 24.05 -0.97 -10.62
CA SER A 128 24.39 0.23 -9.88
C SER A 128 24.32 0.06 -8.35
N VAL A 129 24.68 -1.13 -7.85
CA VAL A 129 24.69 -1.42 -6.39
C VAL A 129 25.58 -0.43 -5.61
N ASP A 130 26.72 -0.01 -6.16
CA ASP A 130 27.59 1.00 -5.53
C ASP A 130 26.91 2.38 -5.43
N ILE A 131 26.07 2.72 -6.43
CA ILE A 131 25.26 3.94 -6.41
C ILE A 131 24.16 3.78 -5.35
N ALA A 132 23.45 2.64 -5.32
CA ALA A 132 22.42 2.36 -4.32
C ALA A 132 22.92 2.57 -2.88
N ALA A 133 24.14 2.10 -2.59
CA ALA A 133 24.77 2.21 -1.27
C ALA A 133 25.01 3.67 -0.81
N THR A 134 25.21 4.60 -1.75
CA THR A 134 25.47 6.02 -1.45
C THR A 134 24.26 6.92 -1.68
N THR A 135 23.26 6.47 -2.43
CA THR A 135 22.00 7.19 -2.64
C THR A 135 21.16 7.23 -1.36
N LYS A 136 20.72 8.44 -1.01
CA LYS A 136 19.85 8.67 0.15
C LYS A 136 18.45 8.10 -0.10
N LEU A 137 17.84 7.57 0.96
CA LEU A 137 16.42 7.23 0.95
C LEU A 137 15.60 8.53 1.01
N PRO A 138 14.44 8.60 0.33
CA PRO A 138 13.55 9.75 0.40
C PRO A 138 12.76 9.73 1.71
N LEU A 139 13.43 9.87 2.85
CA LEU A 139 12.83 9.78 4.19
C LEU A 139 12.11 11.07 4.60
N SER A 140 11.05 10.94 5.42
CA SER A 140 10.36 12.11 5.99
C SER A 140 10.96 12.49 7.34
N PRO A 141 11.26 13.78 7.60
CA PRO A 141 11.73 14.22 8.91
C PRO A 141 10.65 14.11 10.02
N LEU A 142 9.38 13.90 9.67
CA LEU A 142 8.26 13.75 10.59
C LEU A 142 8.07 12.30 11.07
N VAL A 143 8.75 11.34 10.44
CA VAL A 143 8.76 9.93 10.88
C VAL A 143 9.98 9.72 11.77
N ASP A 144 9.89 10.26 12.98
CA ASP A 144 11.01 10.31 13.93
C ASP A 144 10.51 10.27 15.38
N ALA A 145 10.63 9.09 16.01
CA ALA A 145 10.20 8.89 17.39
C ALA A 145 11.04 9.70 18.39
N SER A 146 12.30 10.02 18.07
CA SER A 146 13.19 10.80 18.92
C SER A 146 12.73 12.25 19.05
N LYS A 147 12.06 12.77 18.01
CA LYS A 147 11.36 14.07 18.01
C LYS A 147 9.95 14.00 18.59
N GLY A 148 9.56 12.85 19.13
CA GLY A 148 8.27 12.63 19.76
C GLY A 148 7.11 12.41 18.80
N PHE A 149 7.36 12.11 17.53
CA PHE A 149 6.29 11.70 16.61
C PHE A 149 5.81 10.28 16.90
N VAL A 150 4.54 10.03 16.58
CA VAL A 150 3.94 8.70 16.45
C VAL A 150 3.26 8.63 15.09
N TRP A 151 3.26 7.47 14.44
CA TRP A 151 2.69 7.28 13.10
C TRP A 151 2.01 5.93 12.99
N SER A 152 1.09 5.83 12.03
CA SER A 152 0.55 4.56 11.53
C SER A 152 0.80 4.48 10.04
N SER A 153 0.94 3.27 9.53
CA SER A 153 1.17 3.02 8.10
C SER A 153 -0.07 2.43 7.43
N PHE A 154 -0.25 2.72 6.14
CA PHE A 154 -1.33 2.18 5.30
C PHE A 154 -0.77 1.91 3.90
N VAL A 155 -1.10 0.75 3.33
CA VAL A 155 -0.72 0.40 1.95
C VAL A 155 -1.94 -0.02 1.17
N ARG A 156 -2.10 0.48 -0.05
CA ARG A 156 -3.16 -0.02 -0.93
C ARG A 156 -2.74 0.01 -2.40
N ASP A 157 -3.00 -1.08 -3.09
CA ASP A 157 -2.88 -1.15 -4.55
C ASP A 157 -4.13 -0.52 -5.19
N LEU A 158 -3.91 0.22 -6.27
CA LEU A 158 -4.88 1.09 -6.90
C LEU A 158 -5.01 0.72 -8.39
N GLU A 159 -6.23 0.85 -8.90
CA GLU A 159 -6.62 0.46 -10.25
C GLU A 159 -6.53 1.64 -11.25
N TYR A 160 -5.52 2.48 -11.08
CA TYR A 160 -5.09 3.57 -11.97
C TYR A 160 -3.56 3.80 -11.88
N ASP A 161 -2.97 4.41 -12.90
CA ASP A 161 -1.52 4.58 -13.07
C ASP A 161 -0.89 5.54 -12.07
N TRP A 162 0.42 5.41 -11.91
CA TRP A 162 1.23 6.22 -10.99
C TRP A 162 1.09 7.73 -11.24
N GLN A 163 0.96 8.15 -12.50
CA GLN A 163 0.84 9.57 -12.83
C GLN A 163 -0.42 10.18 -12.22
N THR A 164 -1.55 9.49 -12.37
CA THR A 164 -2.84 9.92 -11.82
C THR A 164 -2.83 9.91 -10.29
N LEU A 165 -2.13 8.95 -9.68
CA LEU A 165 -1.92 8.95 -8.23
C LEU A 165 -1.14 10.17 -7.75
N VAL A 166 -0.01 10.50 -8.39
CA VAL A 166 0.78 11.68 -7.99
C VAL A 166 -0.03 12.96 -8.16
N GLU A 167 -0.80 13.11 -9.23
CA GLU A 167 -1.69 14.26 -9.43
C GLU A 167 -2.77 14.37 -8.35
N ASN A 168 -3.46 13.27 -8.03
CA ASN A 168 -4.50 13.26 -7.01
C ASN A 168 -3.93 13.67 -5.64
N VAL A 169 -2.78 13.12 -5.27
CA VAL A 169 -2.15 13.45 -4.00
C VAL A 169 -1.58 14.87 -4.01
N ALA A 170 -1.15 15.40 -5.16
CA ALA A 170 -0.64 16.77 -5.30
C ALA A 170 -1.71 17.86 -5.17
N ASP A 171 -2.98 17.53 -5.37
CA ASP A 171 -4.08 18.50 -5.32
C ASP A 171 -4.95 18.32 -4.07
N PRO A 172 -4.80 19.12 -3.01
CA PRO A 172 -5.65 19.04 -1.83
C PRO A 172 -7.08 19.60 -2.05
N SER A 173 -7.37 20.23 -3.19
CA SER A 173 -8.66 20.88 -3.45
C SER A 173 -9.83 19.89 -3.63
N HIS A 174 -9.53 18.64 -4.01
CA HIS A 174 -10.54 17.59 -4.13
C HIS A 174 -11.04 17.10 -2.76
N VAL A 175 -10.26 17.26 -1.69
CA VAL A 175 -10.53 16.66 -0.37
C VAL A 175 -11.91 17.03 0.20
N PRO A 176 -12.35 18.31 0.20
CA PRO A 176 -13.70 18.68 0.64
C PRO A 176 -14.85 17.99 -0.12
N PHE A 177 -14.62 17.58 -1.37
CA PHE A 177 -15.64 17.07 -2.28
C PHE A 177 -15.61 15.54 -2.40
N ALA A 178 -14.49 14.94 -2.80
CA ALA A 178 -14.36 13.49 -2.95
C ALA A 178 -14.52 12.77 -1.60
N HIS A 179 -14.01 13.38 -0.52
CA HIS A 179 -13.95 12.79 0.81
C HIS A 179 -14.99 13.39 1.77
N HIS A 180 -16.10 13.92 1.23
CA HIS A 180 -17.18 14.53 1.99
C HIS A 180 -17.75 13.56 3.05
N GLY A 181 -17.88 14.03 4.29
CA GLY A 181 -18.40 13.20 5.40
C GLY A 181 -17.41 12.15 5.93
N VAL A 182 -16.19 12.10 5.37
CA VAL A 182 -15.10 11.22 5.84
C VAL A 182 -13.94 12.07 6.39
N GLN A 183 -13.21 12.75 5.51
CA GLN A 183 -12.10 13.66 5.88
C GLN A 183 -12.33 15.10 5.41
N GLY A 184 -13.27 15.31 4.49
CA GLY A 184 -13.61 16.61 3.92
C GLY A 184 -15.03 17.08 4.28
N ASN A 185 -15.26 18.39 4.10
CA ASN A 185 -16.58 18.99 4.14
C ASN A 185 -16.69 20.03 3.01
N ARG A 186 -17.65 19.84 2.09
CA ARG A 186 -17.81 20.58 0.85
C ARG A 186 -18.17 22.04 1.09
N ASP A 187 -18.87 22.31 2.19
CA ASP A 187 -19.25 23.67 2.60
C ASP A 187 -18.07 24.47 3.15
N LYS A 188 -16.93 23.81 3.42
CA LYS A 188 -15.69 24.44 3.88
C LYS A 188 -14.65 24.61 2.77
N ALA A 189 -15.01 24.29 1.52
CA ALA A 189 -14.15 24.51 0.37
C ALA A 189 -13.82 26.00 0.22
N LYS A 190 -12.57 26.30 -0.07
CA LYS A 190 -12.03 27.67 -0.14
C LYS A 190 -10.83 27.70 -1.07
N PRO A 191 -10.47 28.88 -1.63
CA PRO A 191 -9.30 28.99 -2.48
C PRO A 191 -8.03 28.47 -1.78
N ILE A 192 -7.26 27.65 -2.49
CA ILE A 192 -5.94 27.19 -2.06
C ILE A 192 -4.93 27.85 -3.00
N LEU A 193 -4.12 28.75 -2.46
CA LEU A 193 -3.06 29.39 -3.21
C LEU A 193 -1.75 28.70 -2.87
N MET A 194 -1.10 28.12 -3.87
CA MET A 194 0.19 27.48 -3.71
C MET A 194 1.29 28.36 -4.30
N GLN A 195 2.32 28.65 -3.50
CA GLN A 195 3.52 29.31 -3.97
C GLN A 195 4.63 28.28 -4.15
N VAL A 196 5.19 28.19 -5.36
CA VAL A 196 6.37 27.36 -5.64
C VAL A 196 7.58 27.97 -4.94
N LYS A 197 8.23 27.17 -4.08
CA LYS A 197 9.48 27.50 -3.41
C LYS A 197 10.68 26.90 -4.12
N ASP A 198 10.52 25.67 -4.60
CA ASP A 198 11.54 24.97 -5.37
C ASP A 198 10.90 24.10 -6.47
N SER A 199 11.60 23.96 -7.59
CA SER A 199 11.17 23.14 -8.74
C SER A 199 12.40 22.73 -9.54
N GLN A 200 13.04 21.65 -9.09
CA GLN A 200 14.28 21.06 -9.61
C GLN A 200 14.05 19.61 -10.07
N ALA A 201 15.11 18.93 -10.51
CA ALA A 201 15.01 17.56 -11.02
C ALA A 201 14.71 16.53 -9.91
N ASP A 202 15.14 16.80 -8.69
CA ASP A 202 15.09 15.96 -7.50
C ASP A 202 14.08 16.44 -6.46
N ILE A 203 13.46 17.61 -6.62
CA ILE A 203 12.45 18.11 -5.70
C ILE A 203 11.51 19.13 -6.34
N ILE A 204 10.24 19.10 -5.95
CA ILE A 204 9.28 20.19 -6.15
C ILE A 204 8.69 20.53 -4.79
N GLU A 205 8.75 21.79 -4.42
CA GLU A 205 8.25 22.25 -3.13
C GLU A 205 7.30 23.44 -3.32
N VAL A 206 6.12 23.33 -2.71
CA VAL A 206 5.14 24.41 -2.66
C VAL A 206 4.71 24.66 -1.23
N GLU A 207 4.33 25.89 -0.93
CA GLU A 207 3.67 26.24 0.33
C GLU A 207 2.29 26.81 0.07
N THR A 208 1.32 26.44 0.90
CA THR A 208 0.01 27.08 0.90
C THR A 208 0.13 28.47 1.53
N VAL A 209 -0.29 29.50 0.81
CA VAL A 209 -0.23 30.90 1.24
C VAL A 209 -1.63 31.50 1.43
N GLY A 210 -1.71 32.49 2.33
CA GLY A 210 -2.92 33.29 2.56
C GLY A 210 -3.75 32.88 3.77
N ASN A 211 -4.63 33.81 4.20
CA ASN A 211 -5.38 33.75 5.47
C ASN A 211 -6.40 32.61 5.57
N PHE A 212 -6.62 31.89 4.47
CA PHE A 212 -7.62 30.83 4.39
C PHE A 212 -7.03 29.44 4.65
N SER A 213 -5.71 29.27 4.71
CA SER A 213 -5.07 27.96 4.82
C SER A 213 -4.25 27.82 6.10
N VAL A 214 -4.24 26.62 6.68
CA VAL A 214 -3.24 26.25 7.70
C VAL A 214 -1.90 26.20 6.96
N PRO A 215 -0.82 26.85 7.46
CA PRO A 215 0.49 26.77 6.82
C PRO A 215 0.89 25.32 6.58
N THR A 216 1.01 24.98 5.30
CA THR A 216 1.26 23.62 4.83
C THR A 216 2.35 23.68 3.78
N LYS A 217 3.44 22.95 4.03
CA LYS A 217 4.48 22.70 3.05
C LYS A 217 4.19 21.37 2.36
N ILE A 218 4.16 21.37 1.04
CA ILE A 218 3.94 20.18 0.23
C ILE A 218 5.20 19.94 -0.59
N THR A 219 5.81 18.78 -0.41
CA THR A 219 7.06 18.40 -1.07
C THR A 219 6.84 17.15 -1.90
N PHE A 220 7.16 17.20 -3.18
CA PHE A 220 7.32 16.05 -4.06
C PHE A 220 8.81 15.78 -4.28
N GLU A 221 9.31 14.66 -3.79
CA GLU A 221 10.66 14.15 -4.08
C GLU A 221 10.50 12.94 -5.02
N PRO A 222 10.90 13.09 -6.30
CA PRO A 222 10.73 12.04 -7.28
C PRO A 222 11.48 10.75 -6.91
N PRO A 223 10.97 9.58 -7.35
CA PRO A 223 9.75 9.42 -8.14
C PRO A 223 8.52 9.20 -7.27
N CYS A 224 8.65 9.06 -5.95
CA CYS A 224 7.57 8.48 -5.16
C CYS A 224 7.11 9.33 -3.97
N ARG A 225 7.96 10.10 -3.28
CA ARG A 225 7.52 10.78 -2.05
C ARG A 225 6.70 12.02 -2.37
N LEU A 226 5.47 12.08 -1.86
CA LEU A 226 4.70 13.30 -1.74
C LEU A 226 4.29 13.48 -0.28
N GLU A 227 4.71 14.59 0.32
CA GLU A 227 4.57 14.85 1.74
C GLU A 227 3.87 16.17 2.00
N TYR A 228 2.85 16.15 2.85
CA TYR A 228 2.27 17.36 3.45
C TYR A 228 2.80 17.48 4.87
N ALA A 229 3.51 18.57 5.17
CA ALA A 229 3.90 18.96 6.52
C ALA A 229 3.00 20.11 7.00
N ILE A 230 2.10 19.82 7.94
CA ILE A 230 1.06 20.73 8.43
C ILE A 230 1.41 21.17 9.85
N GLN A 231 1.44 22.48 10.09
CA GLN A 231 1.75 23.08 11.38
C GLN A 231 0.54 23.80 11.98
N PHE A 232 0.20 23.47 13.23
CA PHE A 232 -0.96 24.04 13.93
C PHE A 232 -0.52 24.96 15.07
N GLY A 233 -0.94 26.23 15.00
CA GLY A 233 -1.01 27.15 16.15
C GLY A 233 0.31 27.44 16.89
N GLY A 234 1.30 28.03 16.21
CA GLY A 234 2.51 28.57 16.87
C GLY A 234 3.60 27.54 17.15
N GLU A 235 4.03 26.83 16.11
CA GLU A 235 5.14 25.87 16.04
C GLU A 235 5.04 24.50 16.73
N ASP A 236 4.29 24.34 17.83
CA ASP A 236 4.41 23.13 18.66
C ASP A 236 3.74 21.86 18.12
N LYS A 237 2.63 21.98 17.37
CA LYS A 237 1.85 20.82 16.90
C LYS A 237 2.04 20.60 15.41
N GLN A 238 2.56 19.43 15.06
CA GLN A 238 2.84 19.03 13.68
C GLN A 238 2.14 17.72 13.34
N MET A 239 1.66 17.65 12.10
CA MET A 239 1.10 16.46 11.47
C MET A 239 1.69 16.33 10.07
N GLY A 240 1.98 15.10 9.66
CA GLY A 240 2.36 14.78 8.30
C GLY A 240 1.35 13.85 7.62
N LEU A 241 1.23 14.02 6.30
CA LEU A 241 0.75 12.99 5.39
C LEU A 241 1.93 12.66 4.47
N VAL A 242 2.64 11.57 4.77
CA VAL A 242 3.76 11.10 3.97
C VAL A 242 3.24 10.01 3.07
N THR A 243 3.30 10.19 1.76
CA THR A 243 2.84 9.20 0.79
C THR A 243 3.98 8.86 -0.16
N TYR A 244 4.03 7.60 -0.57
CA TYR A 244 4.90 7.09 -1.60
C TYR A 244 4.04 6.50 -2.70
N CYS A 245 4.03 7.17 -3.85
CA CYS A 245 3.33 6.77 -5.06
C CYS A 245 4.24 5.87 -5.88
N ILE A 246 3.86 4.60 -6.08
CA ILE A 246 4.72 3.59 -6.67
C ILE A 246 4.07 3.02 -7.95
N PRO A 247 4.74 3.03 -9.10
CA PRO A 247 4.25 2.35 -10.29
C PRO A 247 4.31 0.83 -10.13
N ILE A 248 3.19 0.14 -10.34
CA ILE A 248 3.13 -1.35 -10.30
C ILE A 248 3.20 -1.91 -11.71
N SER A 249 2.27 -1.50 -12.57
CA SER A 249 2.12 -1.91 -13.97
C SER A 249 1.29 -0.84 -14.69
N PRO A 250 1.22 -0.83 -16.03
CA PRO A 250 0.35 0.11 -16.73
C PRO A 250 -1.09 0.10 -16.18
N GLY A 251 -1.55 1.26 -15.70
CA GLY A 251 -2.89 1.42 -15.11
C GLY A 251 -3.05 0.87 -13.70
N LYS A 252 -1.95 0.56 -13.01
CA LYS A 252 -1.95 0.20 -11.60
C LYS A 252 -0.80 0.86 -10.85
N SER A 253 -1.11 1.32 -9.65
CA SER A 253 -0.14 1.95 -8.75
C SER A 253 -0.34 1.48 -7.32
N ARG A 254 0.65 1.72 -6.48
CA ARG A 254 0.58 1.46 -5.04
C ARG A 254 0.76 2.75 -4.29
N LEU A 255 -0.07 2.95 -3.28
CA LEU A 255 0.12 3.96 -2.25
C LEU A 255 0.70 3.28 -1.01
N VAL A 256 1.88 3.71 -0.57
CA VAL A 256 2.38 3.47 0.80
C VAL A 256 2.32 4.79 1.55
N ALA A 257 1.58 4.86 2.65
CA ALA A 257 1.36 6.09 3.40
C ALA A 257 1.72 5.94 4.87
N GLN A 258 2.30 6.98 5.46
CA GLN A 258 2.54 7.12 6.89
C GLN A 258 1.89 8.43 7.38
N PHE A 259 1.24 8.37 8.54
CA PHE A 259 0.50 9.49 9.12
C PHE A 259 1.14 9.97 10.44
N PRO A 260 2.32 10.60 10.40
CA PRO A 260 2.99 11.05 11.61
C PRO A 260 2.28 12.23 12.28
N ARG A 261 2.31 12.27 13.60
CA ARG A 261 1.90 13.42 14.42
C ARG A 261 2.66 13.46 15.74
N ASN A 262 2.96 14.66 16.25
CA ASN A 262 3.62 14.83 17.54
C ASN A 262 2.64 15.07 18.71
N PHE A 263 1.33 15.10 18.44
CA PHE A 263 0.26 15.32 19.42
C PHE A 263 -0.77 14.19 19.40
N ALA A 264 -1.73 14.22 20.34
CA ALA A 264 -2.78 13.18 20.48
C ALA A 264 -2.24 11.73 20.59
N LYS A 265 -1.04 11.56 21.18
CA LYS A 265 -0.33 10.28 21.29
C LYS A 265 -1.14 9.20 22.02
N ARG A 266 -1.92 9.58 23.04
CA ARG A 266 -2.81 8.64 23.76
C ARG A 266 -3.89 8.08 22.84
N ALA A 267 -4.55 8.93 22.06
CA ALA A 267 -5.56 8.50 21.09
C ALA A 267 -4.93 7.58 20.02
N HIS A 268 -3.72 7.90 19.55
CA HIS A 268 -2.99 7.03 18.62
C HIS A 268 -2.80 5.60 19.17
N LYS A 269 -2.42 5.47 20.44
CA LYS A 269 -2.18 4.16 21.07
C LYS A 269 -3.46 3.38 21.36
N LEU A 270 -4.59 4.06 21.56
CA LEU A 270 -5.86 3.43 21.91
C LEU A 270 -6.66 2.96 20.69
N THR A 271 -6.49 3.62 19.54
CA THR A 271 -7.21 3.26 18.32
C THR A 271 -6.47 2.16 17.56
N PRO A 272 -7.06 0.96 17.39
CA PRO A 272 -6.45 -0.08 16.57
C PRO A 272 -6.26 0.38 15.13
N ARG A 273 -5.11 0.06 14.52
CA ARG A 273 -4.77 0.47 13.15
C ARG A 273 -5.85 0.03 12.14
N TRP A 274 -6.32 -1.22 12.21
CA TRP A 274 -7.41 -1.71 11.35
C TRP A 274 -8.70 -0.91 11.45
N TRP A 275 -9.02 -0.33 12.63
CA TRP A 275 -10.24 0.45 12.82
C TRP A 275 -10.18 1.77 12.06
N ASP A 276 -9.03 2.46 12.09
CA ASP A 276 -8.78 3.64 11.29
C ASP A 276 -8.78 3.31 9.78
N HIS A 277 -8.23 2.15 9.41
CA HIS A 277 -8.19 1.73 8.01
C HIS A 277 -9.60 1.52 7.44
N ILE A 278 -10.48 0.77 8.11
CA ILE A 278 -11.82 0.48 7.57
C ILE A 278 -12.78 1.68 7.62
N ASN A 279 -12.62 2.56 8.61
CA ASN A 279 -13.55 3.69 8.82
C ASN A 279 -13.07 5.01 8.24
N ASN A 280 -11.78 5.16 7.93
CA ASN A 280 -11.23 6.40 7.38
C ASN A 280 -10.42 6.14 6.10
N ARG A 281 -9.34 5.35 6.16
CA ARG A 281 -8.36 5.28 5.05
C ARG A 281 -8.91 4.61 3.79
N ASN A 282 -9.56 3.46 3.94
CA ASN A 282 -10.16 2.78 2.80
C ASN A 282 -11.29 3.60 2.17
N LEU A 283 -12.10 4.31 2.96
CA LEU A 283 -13.18 5.13 2.42
C LEU A 283 -12.66 6.30 1.58
N VAL A 284 -11.56 6.94 1.99
CA VAL A 284 -10.91 7.97 1.17
C VAL A 284 -10.47 7.39 -0.18
N ILE A 285 -9.72 6.30 -0.15
CA ILE A 285 -9.25 5.68 -1.39
C ILE A 285 -10.39 5.15 -2.26
N ASP A 286 -11.49 4.66 -1.67
CA ASP A 286 -12.67 4.26 -2.44
C ASP A 286 -13.36 5.44 -3.14
N GLY A 287 -13.35 6.61 -2.52
CA GLY A 287 -13.81 7.86 -3.13
C GLY A 287 -13.01 8.21 -4.38
N ASP A 288 -11.68 8.05 -4.33
CA ASP A 288 -10.81 8.37 -5.46
C ASP A 288 -10.84 7.30 -6.57
N MET A 289 -10.95 6.02 -6.23
CA MET A 289 -10.66 4.93 -7.17
C MET A 289 -11.51 4.96 -8.44
N ILE A 290 -12.83 5.15 -8.29
CA ILE A 290 -13.74 5.10 -9.43
C ILE A 290 -13.58 6.33 -10.32
N LEU A 291 -13.47 7.52 -9.71
CA LEU A 291 -13.38 8.76 -10.47
C LEU A 291 -12.04 8.87 -11.21
N LEU A 292 -10.94 8.49 -10.56
CA LEU A 292 -9.60 8.62 -11.13
C LEU A 292 -9.34 7.61 -12.25
N ARG A 293 -9.82 6.37 -12.11
CA ARG A 293 -9.75 5.39 -13.18
C ARG A 293 -10.48 5.90 -14.44
N GLN A 294 -11.66 6.48 -14.29
CA GLN A 294 -12.40 7.02 -15.42
C GLN A 294 -11.72 8.27 -16.02
N GLN A 295 -11.19 9.15 -15.17
CA GLN A 295 -10.42 10.33 -15.59
C GLN A 295 -9.18 9.92 -16.40
N GLU A 296 -8.44 8.91 -15.96
CA GLU A 296 -7.28 8.39 -16.66
C GLU A 296 -7.65 7.88 -18.06
N GLN A 297 -8.70 7.06 -18.17
CA GLN A 297 -9.16 6.56 -19.47
C GLN A 297 -9.53 7.69 -20.43
N LEU A 298 -10.21 8.73 -19.93
CA LEU A 298 -10.55 9.90 -20.73
C LEU A 298 -9.31 10.69 -21.13
N LEU A 299 -8.38 10.95 -20.19
CA LEU A 299 -7.14 11.63 -20.50
C LEU A 299 -6.36 10.88 -21.60
N GLN A 300 -6.27 9.55 -21.52
CA GLN A 300 -5.60 8.75 -22.55
C GLN A 300 -6.26 8.87 -23.92
N GLN A 301 -7.60 8.93 -23.97
CA GLN A 301 -8.31 9.14 -25.23
C GLN A 301 -7.99 10.52 -25.82
N HIS A 302 -8.03 11.57 -25.00
CA HIS A 302 -7.66 12.93 -25.41
C HIS A 302 -6.20 13.02 -25.87
N GLN A 303 -5.29 12.32 -25.17
CA GLN A 303 -3.85 12.32 -25.49
C GLN A 303 -3.49 11.68 -26.84
N ARG A 304 -4.45 11.04 -27.52
CA ARG A 304 -4.29 10.57 -28.90
C ARG A 304 -4.26 11.72 -29.91
N THR A 305 -4.90 12.85 -29.58
CA THR A 305 -5.08 13.98 -30.49
C THR A 305 -4.53 15.29 -29.95
N GLU A 306 -4.34 15.41 -28.63
CA GLU A 306 -3.91 16.64 -27.99
C GLU A 306 -2.99 16.41 -26.79
N SER A 307 -2.45 17.47 -26.19
CA SER A 307 -1.59 17.35 -25.00
C SER A 307 -2.39 17.41 -23.71
N TRP A 308 -1.82 16.97 -22.58
CA TRP A 308 -2.46 17.15 -21.26
C TRP A 308 -2.75 18.63 -20.96
N LYS A 309 -1.91 19.56 -21.47
CA LYS A 309 -2.05 21.02 -21.28
C LYS A 309 -3.31 21.59 -21.92
N THR A 310 -3.87 20.91 -22.92
CA THR A 310 -5.10 21.33 -23.60
C THR A 310 -6.29 20.51 -23.14
N ALA A 311 -6.10 19.21 -22.86
CA ALA A 311 -7.12 18.32 -22.33
C ALA A 311 -7.61 18.76 -20.95
N TYR A 312 -6.68 19.11 -20.04
CA TYR A 312 -7.03 19.62 -18.71
C TYR A 312 -7.22 21.13 -18.71
N LYS A 313 -8.13 21.59 -17.84
CA LYS A 313 -8.32 23.01 -17.51
C LYS A 313 -7.95 23.21 -16.05
N LEU A 314 -6.81 23.86 -15.83
CA LEU A 314 -6.18 24.04 -14.52
C LEU A 314 -6.06 25.54 -14.20
N PRO A 315 -7.18 26.26 -13.98
CA PRO A 315 -7.19 27.72 -14.00
C PRO A 315 -6.81 28.38 -12.67
N THR A 316 -6.68 27.61 -11.58
CA THR A 316 -6.59 28.16 -10.21
C THR A 316 -5.22 27.96 -9.60
N GLY A 317 -4.97 28.66 -8.48
CA GLY A 317 -3.75 28.46 -7.69
C GLY A 317 -3.64 27.09 -7.02
N ALA A 318 -4.76 26.34 -6.92
CA ALA A 318 -4.76 24.99 -6.34
C ALA A 318 -4.13 23.96 -7.30
N ASP A 319 -4.21 24.23 -8.61
CA ASP A 319 -3.68 23.35 -9.65
C ASP A 319 -2.15 23.44 -9.80
N ARG A 320 -1.50 24.35 -9.05
CA ARG A 320 -0.10 24.72 -9.29
C ARG A 320 0.86 23.55 -9.16
N LEU A 321 0.70 22.72 -8.12
CA LEU A 321 1.59 21.56 -7.91
C LEU A 321 1.41 20.49 -8.99
N VAL A 322 0.17 20.26 -9.45
CA VAL A 322 -0.13 19.36 -10.59
C VAL A 322 0.57 19.85 -11.86
N ILE A 323 0.50 21.16 -12.14
CA ILE A 323 1.19 21.77 -13.30
C ILE A 323 2.72 21.60 -13.19
N GLU A 324 3.30 21.88 -12.02
CA GLU A 324 4.74 21.71 -11.80
C GLU A 324 5.17 20.25 -11.96
N TYR A 325 4.42 19.30 -11.38
CA TYR A 325 4.65 17.86 -11.53
C TYR A 325 4.60 17.42 -12.99
N ARG A 326 3.56 17.78 -13.75
CA ARG A 326 3.45 17.39 -15.16
C ARG A 326 4.55 18.00 -16.01
N ASN A 327 4.93 19.27 -15.76
CA ASN A 327 6.07 19.89 -16.43
C ASN A 327 7.39 19.20 -16.08
N TRP A 328 7.59 18.80 -14.83
CA TRP A 328 8.73 18.00 -14.39
C TRP A 328 8.77 16.65 -15.13
N PHE A 329 7.63 15.95 -15.22
CA PHE A 329 7.53 14.66 -15.89
C PHE A 329 7.81 14.77 -17.40
N ASP A 330 7.26 15.79 -18.07
CA ASP A 330 7.57 16.08 -19.47
C ASP A 330 9.07 16.38 -19.66
N ARG A 331 9.65 17.22 -18.79
CA ARG A 331 11.03 17.71 -18.92
C ARG A 331 12.09 16.64 -18.65
N TYR A 332 11.93 15.90 -17.55
CA TYR A 332 12.97 15.00 -17.04
C TYR A 332 12.72 13.53 -17.38
N CYS A 333 11.45 13.14 -17.63
CA CYS A 333 11.05 11.77 -17.97
C CYS A 333 10.55 11.62 -19.41
N GLY A 334 10.45 12.71 -20.17
CA GLY A 334 9.91 12.67 -21.54
C GLY A 334 8.43 12.35 -21.60
N GLY A 335 7.69 12.57 -20.50
CA GLY A 335 6.26 12.32 -20.40
C GLY A 335 5.87 10.83 -20.40
N LYS A 336 6.81 9.92 -20.10
CA LYS A 336 6.57 8.47 -20.12
C LYS A 336 7.25 7.76 -18.96
N LEU A 337 6.60 6.71 -18.47
CA LEU A 337 7.21 5.72 -17.59
C LEU A 337 8.03 4.72 -18.43
N PRO A 338 9.10 4.12 -17.89
CA PRO A 338 10.05 3.32 -18.67
C PRO A 338 9.59 1.87 -18.85
N TRP A 339 8.32 1.66 -19.18
CA TRP A 339 7.72 0.34 -19.35
C TRP A 339 8.42 -0.52 -20.40
N GLU A 340 8.93 0.10 -21.46
CA GLU A 340 9.68 -0.58 -22.53
C GLU A 340 10.95 -1.27 -22.03
N LYS A 341 11.57 -0.76 -20.95
CA LYS A 341 12.79 -1.35 -20.35
C LYS A 341 12.52 -2.68 -19.65
N VAL A 342 11.25 -2.98 -19.34
CA VAL A 342 10.79 -4.24 -18.74
C VAL A 342 9.88 -5.03 -19.70
N GLY A 343 9.93 -4.72 -21.00
CA GLY A 343 9.16 -5.45 -22.02
C GLY A 343 7.66 -5.16 -22.03
N LEU A 344 7.20 -4.06 -21.42
CA LEU A 344 5.80 -3.65 -21.39
C LEU A 344 5.57 -2.48 -22.36
N ASN A 345 4.43 -2.48 -23.07
CA ASN A 345 4.09 -1.44 -24.05
C ASN A 345 3.50 -0.15 -23.42
N GLY A 346 3.24 -0.16 -22.11
CA GLY A 346 2.65 0.98 -21.39
C GLY A 346 1.16 1.20 -21.63
N GLU A 347 0.49 0.33 -22.38
CA GLU A 347 -0.94 0.44 -22.63
C GLU A 347 -1.75 0.04 -21.40
N ILE A 348 -2.71 0.88 -21.02
CA ILE A 348 -3.61 0.58 -19.92
C ILE A 348 -4.70 -0.37 -20.42
N PRO A 349 -4.96 -1.49 -19.73
CA PRO A 349 -6.01 -2.42 -20.11
C PRO A 349 -7.37 -1.70 -20.24
N GLN A 350 -8.00 -1.80 -21.41
CA GLN A 350 -9.32 -1.22 -21.67
C GLN A 350 -10.49 -2.08 -21.14
N THR A 351 -10.19 -3.11 -20.34
CA THR A 351 -11.21 -4.00 -19.77
C THR A 351 -12.11 -3.23 -18.80
N THR A 352 -13.41 -3.25 -19.07
CA THR A 352 -14.43 -2.76 -18.15
C THR A 352 -14.39 -3.59 -16.88
N GLN A 353 -13.98 -2.98 -15.77
CA GLN A 353 -14.08 -3.57 -14.44
C GLN A 353 -15.37 -3.12 -13.78
N SER A 354 -16.01 -4.02 -13.05
CA SER A 354 -17.11 -3.69 -12.15
C SER A 354 -16.62 -2.82 -10.99
N ARG A 355 -17.54 -2.13 -10.31
CA ARG A 355 -17.23 -1.41 -9.06
C ARG A 355 -16.69 -2.36 -7.99
N GLN A 356 -17.18 -3.60 -7.96
CA GLN A 356 -16.74 -4.61 -7.00
C GLN A 356 -15.29 -5.04 -7.22
N GLU A 357 -14.86 -5.20 -8.48
CA GLU A 357 -13.46 -5.47 -8.80
C GLU A 357 -12.58 -4.24 -8.54
N THR A 358 -13.08 -3.05 -8.88
CA THR A 358 -12.30 -1.80 -8.71
C THR A 358 -12.09 -1.44 -7.24
N LEU A 359 -13.07 -1.73 -6.38
CA LEU A 359 -13.06 -1.43 -4.94
C LEU A 359 -12.81 -2.67 -4.06
N ASP A 360 -12.12 -3.68 -4.59
CA ASP A 360 -11.77 -4.88 -3.85
C ASP A 360 -10.70 -4.58 -2.79
N ARG A 361 -11.16 -4.19 -1.59
CA ARG A 361 -10.30 -3.90 -0.45
C ARG A 361 -9.51 -5.14 -0.02
N TYR A 362 -10.02 -6.35 -0.27
CA TYR A 362 -9.36 -7.56 0.22
C TYR A 362 -8.03 -7.78 -0.49
N THR A 363 -8.08 -7.82 -1.83
CA THR A 363 -6.89 -8.04 -2.64
C THR A 363 -5.95 -6.85 -2.64
N GLN A 364 -6.50 -5.63 -2.57
CA GLN A 364 -5.71 -4.39 -2.61
C GLN A 364 -5.07 -4.03 -1.26
N HIS A 365 -5.61 -4.49 -0.13
CA HIS A 365 -5.17 -4.08 1.21
C HIS A 365 -5.28 -5.15 2.29
N THR A 366 -6.49 -5.67 2.57
CA THR A 366 -6.77 -6.43 3.80
C THR A 366 -5.87 -7.64 3.97
N GLN A 367 -5.62 -8.41 2.90
CA GLN A 367 -4.78 -9.60 2.98
C GLN A 367 -3.30 -9.28 3.22
N HIS A 368 -2.86 -8.06 2.88
CA HIS A 368 -1.48 -7.61 2.99
C HIS A 368 -1.20 -6.84 4.29
N CYS A 369 -2.21 -6.25 4.91
CA CYS A 369 -2.09 -5.55 6.19
C CYS A 369 -2.25 -6.51 7.38
N SER A 370 -1.22 -6.69 8.19
CA SER A 370 -1.23 -7.59 9.36
C SER A 370 -2.33 -7.24 10.36
N SER A 371 -2.59 -5.94 10.56
CA SER A 371 -3.66 -5.49 11.46
C SER A 371 -5.06 -5.82 10.93
N CYS A 372 -5.32 -5.58 9.64
CA CYS A 372 -6.63 -5.84 9.03
C CYS A 372 -6.88 -7.34 8.84
N ARG A 373 -5.89 -8.09 8.34
CA ARG A 373 -5.93 -9.56 8.22
C ARG A 373 -6.17 -10.22 9.57
N GLY A 374 -5.43 -9.80 10.60
CA GLY A 374 -5.59 -10.29 11.96
C GLY A 374 -6.97 -9.99 12.55
N ALA A 375 -7.46 -8.76 12.37
CA ALA A 375 -8.79 -8.36 12.82
C ALA A 375 -9.90 -9.19 12.14
N LEU A 376 -9.83 -9.36 10.81
CA LEU A 376 -10.78 -10.16 10.04
C LEU A 376 -10.79 -11.62 10.52
N LYS A 377 -9.61 -12.24 10.69
CA LYS A 377 -9.48 -13.61 11.21
C LYS A 377 -10.10 -13.73 12.61
N ASN A 378 -9.85 -12.77 13.49
CA ASN A 378 -10.43 -12.76 14.84
C ASN A 378 -11.95 -12.59 14.81
N ILE A 379 -12.48 -11.71 13.97
CA ILE A 379 -13.92 -11.54 13.77
C ILE A 379 -14.56 -12.86 13.32
N GLN A 380 -13.97 -13.53 12.34
CA GLN A 380 -14.45 -14.83 11.85
C GLN A 380 -14.39 -15.93 12.92
N ASN A 381 -13.37 -15.93 13.78
CA ASN A 381 -13.29 -16.86 14.89
C ASN A 381 -14.36 -16.59 15.96
N ILE A 382 -14.59 -15.32 16.29
CA ILE A 382 -15.66 -14.92 17.21
C ILE A 382 -17.03 -15.31 16.64
N GLN A 383 -17.26 -15.10 15.34
CA GLN A 383 -18.49 -15.54 14.68
C GLN A 383 -18.74 -17.05 14.84
N LYS A 384 -17.71 -17.88 14.59
CA LYS A 384 -17.81 -19.34 14.78
C LYS A 384 -18.14 -19.69 16.23
N PHE A 385 -17.51 -19.03 17.20
CA PHE A 385 -17.78 -19.23 18.61
C PHE A 385 -19.22 -18.83 18.99
N LEU A 386 -19.68 -17.66 18.57
CA LEU A 386 -21.03 -17.16 18.86
C LEU A 386 -22.11 -18.06 18.26
N LEU A 387 -21.91 -18.50 17.01
CA LEU A 387 -22.83 -19.42 16.34
C LEU A 387 -22.82 -20.80 17.01
N GLY A 388 -21.64 -21.33 17.35
CA GLY A 388 -21.50 -22.58 18.08
C GLY A 388 -22.17 -22.53 19.46
N TYR A 389 -21.97 -21.46 20.21
CA TYR A 389 -22.61 -21.24 21.51
C TYR A 389 -24.13 -21.21 21.38
N PHE A 390 -24.67 -20.50 20.37
CA PHE A 390 -26.09 -20.47 20.09
C PHE A 390 -26.65 -21.88 19.82
N THR A 391 -26.05 -22.61 18.89
CA THR A 391 -26.50 -23.96 18.50
C THR A 391 -26.43 -24.94 19.67
N ILE A 392 -25.33 -24.95 20.44
CA ILE A 392 -25.16 -25.84 21.59
C ILE A 392 -26.16 -25.48 22.69
N SER A 393 -26.34 -24.20 23.01
CA SER A 393 -27.25 -23.77 24.07
C SER A 393 -28.70 -24.16 23.76
N VAL A 394 -29.16 -23.97 22.52
CA VAL A 394 -30.51 -24.38 22.10
C VAL A 394 -30.68 -25.90 22.23
N ALA A 395 -29.70 -26.68 21.79
CA ALA A 395 -29.75 -28.14 21.90
C ALA A 395 -29.76 -28.61 23.36
N VAL A 396 -28.87 -28.06 24.21
CA VAL A 396 -28.78 -28.40 25.64
C VAL A 396 -30.10 -28.09 26.34
N VAL A 397 -30.68 -26.89 26.13
CA VAL A 397 -31.94 -26.50 26.76
C VAL A 397 -33.11 -27.39 26.31
N GLY A 398 -33.13 -27.81 25.04
CA GLY A 398 -34.11 -28.77 24.53
C GLY A 398 -34.04 -30.14 25.21
N LEU A 399 -32.86 -30.54 25.70
CA LEU A 399 -32.64 -31.80 26.41
C LEU A 399 -32.79 -31.68 27.94
N LEU A 400 -32.91 -30.47 28.50
CA LEU A 400 -33.07 -30.30 29.94
C LEU A 400 -34.41 -30.87 30.44
N PRO A 401 -34.43 -31.51 31.63
CA PRO A 401 -35.66 -31.86 32.33
C PRO A 401 -36.53 -30.63 32.61
N ASP A 402 -37.85 -30.78 32.57
CA ASP A 402 -38.82 -29.68 32.75
C ASP A 402 -38.58 -28.88 34.04
N ALA A 403 -38.21 -29.57 35.13
CA ALA A 403 -37.95 -28.96 36.43
C ALA A 403 -36.85 -27.89 36.42
N ILE A 404 -35.86 -28.00 35.51
CA ILE A 404 -34.74 -27.06 35.42
C ILE A 404 -34.72 -26.26 34.11
N ARG A 405 -35.58 -26.60 33.16
CA ARG A 405 -35.65 -25.96 31.84
C ARG A 405 -35.97 -24.46 31.94
N LEU A 406 -36.88 -24.05 32.83
CA LEU A 406 -37.17 -22.64 33.01
C LEU A 406 -36.06 -21.89 33.78
N PRO A 407 -35.65 -22.30 35.01
CA PRO A 407 -34.68 -21.53 35.80
C PRO A 407 -33.28 -21.50 35.19
N VAL A 408 -32.84 -22.55 34.48
CA VAL A 408 -31.51 -22.63 33.85
C VAL A 408 -31.59 -22.37 32.35
N GLY A 409 -32.60 -22.93 31.68
CA GLY A 409 -32.69 -22.82 30.23
C GLY A 409 -33.10 -21.45 29.73
N LEU A 410 -33.96 -20.71 30.44
CA LEU A 410 -34.34 -19.36 30.00
C LEU A 410 -33.14 -18.39 29.95
N PRO A 411 -32.29 -18.25 30.99
CA PRO A 411 -31.06 -17.46 30.90
C PRO A 411 -30.12 -17.90 29.76
N LEU A 412 -29.95 -19.22 29.57
CA LEU A 412 -29.10 -19.76 28.50
C LEU A 412 -29.62 -19.37 27.11
N ILE A 413 -30.94 -19.45 26.88
CA ILE A 413 -31.55 -19.03 25.62
C ILE A 413 -31.43 -17.52 25.40
N LEU A 414 -31.64 -16.71 26.43
CA LEU A 414 -31.47 -15.25 26.32
C LEU A 414 -30.03 -14.89 25.91
N LEU A 415 -29.04 -15.52 26.54
CA LEU A 415 -27.63 -15.33 26.18
C LEU A 415 -27.35 -15.86 24.76
N ALA A 416 -27.92 -17.01 24.38
CA ALA A 416 -27.78 -17.57 23.04
C ALA A 416 -28.31 -16.60 21.97
N LEU A 417 -29.47 -15.99 22.19
CA LEU A 417 -30.05 -15.00 21.28
C LEU A 417 -29.19 -13.73 21.19
N LEU A 418 -28.59 -13.27 22.29
CA LEU A 418 -27.60 -12.18 22.28
C LEU A 418 -26.36 -12.55 21.46
N CYS A 419 -25.86 -13.78 21.60
CA CYS A 419 -24.75 -14.29 20.78
C CYS A 419 -25.11 -14.32 19.30
N LEU A 420 -26.33 -14.74 18.94
CA LEU A 420 -26.82 -14.71 17.56
C LEU A 420 -26.90 -13.28 17.02
N GLY A 421 -27.39 -12.32 17.82
CA GLY A 421 -27.38 -10.90 17.46
C GLY A 421 -25.96 -10.36 17.23
N GLY A 422 -25.02 -10.72 18.10
CA GLY A 422 -23.60 -10.41 17.92
C GLY A 422 -23.01 -11.00 16.63
N TYR A 423 -23.32 -12.27 16.33
CA TYR A 423 -22.92 -12.92 15.08
C TYR A 423 -23.45 -12.16 13.86
N VAL A 424 -24.74 -11.81 13.85
CA VAL A 424 -25.37 -11.06 12.75
C VAL A 424 -24.69 -9.70 12.54
N GLY A 425 -24.42 -8.95 13.61
CA GLY A 425 -23.70 -7.68 13.52
C GLY A 425 -22.28 -7.84 12.96
N LEU A 426 -21.55 -8.85 13.41
CA LEU A 426 -20.21 -9.14 12.86
C LEU A 426 -20.28 -9.54 11.39
N LYS A 427 -21.22 -10.42 11.01
CA LYS A 427 -21.28 -11.03 9.68
C LYS A 427 -21.76 -10.07 8.60
N PHE A 428 -22.78 -9.27 8.90
CA PHE A 428 -23.46 -8.45 7.89
C PHE A 428 -23.10 -6.97 7.93
N TRP A 429 -22.50 -6.47 9.02
CA TRP A 429 -22.10 -5.06 9.12
C TRP A 429 -20.58 -4.86 9.19
N LEU A 430 -19.86 -5.65 10.00
CA LEU A 430 -18.42 -5.42 10.19
C LEU A 430 -17.53 -6.14 9.17
N GLU A 431 -17.72 -7.45 8.99
CA GLU A 431 -16.92 -8.28 8.07
C GLU A 431 -16.91 -7.74 6.63
N PRO A 432 -18.04 -7.31 6.02
CA PRO A 432 -18.04 -6.84 4.64
C PRO A 432 -17.12 -5.65 4.40
N LYS A 433 -16.88 -4.79 5.42
CA LYS A 433 -16.00 -3.62 5.31
C LYS A 433 -14.54 -3.96 5.01
N PHE A 434 -14.13 -5.21 5.23
CA PHE A 434 -12.80 -5.71 4.90
C PHE A 434 -12.66 -6.15 3.44
N TYR A 435 -13.77 -6.36 2.74
CA TYR A 435 -13.81 -6.86 1.37
C TYR A 435 -14.22 -5.76 0.39
N PHE A 436 -15.34 -5.09 0.64
CA PHE A 436 -15.93 -4.15 -0.30
C PHE A 436 -16.88 -3.20 0.42
N VAL A 437 -16.83 -1.93 0.04
CA VAL A 437 -17.86 -0.93 0.38
C VAL A 437 -18.12 -0.13 -0.87
N ASP A 438 -19.38 -0.06 -1.28
CA ASP A 438 -19.74 0.76 -2.42
C ASP A 438 -19.69 2.24 -2.03
N TYR A 439 -18.71 2.98 -2.55
CA TYR A 439 -18.58 4.42 -2.28
C TYR A 439 -19.29 5.25 -3.34
N VAL A 440 -20.48 5.72 -2.99
CA VAL A 440 -21.33 6.53 -3.89
C VAL A 440 -21.34 7.98 -3.42
N HIS A 441 -20.69 8.87 -4.18
CA HIS A 441 -20.52 10.28 -3.83
C HIS A 441 -21.84 11.03 -3.58
N SER A 442 -22.93 10.66 -4.28
CA SER A 442 -24.24 11.30 -4.11
C SER A 442 -24.95 10.93 -2.82
N GLU A 443 -24.52 9.86 -2.14
CA GLU A 443 -25.09 9.39 -0.87
C GLU A 443 -24.36 9.97 0.36
N LYS A 444 -23.30 10.76 0.14
CA LYS A 444 -22.40 11.27 1.17
C LYS A 444 -22.66 12.71 1.58
#